data_AF-A0A7K2NA41-F1
#
_entry.id   AF-A0A7K2NA41-F1
#
_cell.length_a   1.000
_cell.length_b   1.000
_cell.length_c   1.000
_cell.angle_alpha   90.00
_cell.angle_beta   90.00
_cell.angle_gamma   90.00
#
_symmetry.space_group_name_H-M   'P 1'
#
loop_
_entity.id
_entity.type
_entity.pdbx_description
1 polymer ?
#
loop_
_entity_poly.entity_id
_entity_poly.type
_entity_poly.pdbx_seq_one_letter_code
_entity_poly.pdbx_strand_id
1 'polypeptide(L)'
;MTEPVPADRPPDPLRTGRLVLRASEARDRAAFIELFASPEVGAHIGGPRPRDELERAVPEVPGRRPGLLVAELDGAMIGHARPARPGTSRAGPS
;
A
#
# COMPACT_ATOMS: atom_id res chain seq x y z
N MET A 1 -13.03 -29.52 -9.58
CA MET A 1 -13.31 -28.56 -8.49
C MET A 1 -11.97 -28.06 -8.02
N THR A 2 -11.62 -26.81 -8.30
CA THR A 2 -10.32 -26.25 -7.91
C THR A 2 -10.40 -25.83 -6.45
N GLU A 3 -9.56 -26.42 -5.60
CA GLU A 3 -9.45 -26.02 -4.19
C GLU A 3 -8.92 -24.58 -4.09
N PRO A 4 -9.41 -23.78 -3.12
CA PRO A 4 -8.90 -22.43 -2.89
C PRO A 4 -7.45 -22.50 -2.41
N VAL A 5 -6.52 -21.88 -3.15
CA VAL A 5 -5.12 -21.72 -2.76
C VAL A 5 -5.05 -20.95 -1.42
N PRO A 6 -4.16 -21.34 -0.47
CA PRO A 6 -3.99 -20.61 0.78
C PRO A 6 -3.65 -19.13 0.53
N ALA A 7 -4.33 -18.23 1.23
CA ALA A 7 -4.21 -16.78 1.11
C ALA A 7 -2.86 -16.20 1.62
N ASP A 8 -1.87 -17.07 1.84
CA ASP A 8 -0.60 -16.79 2.50
C ASP A 8 0.49 -16.32 1.53
N ARG A 9 0.22 -16.41 0.22
CA ARG A 9 1.11 -15.90 -0.82
C ARG A 9 0.73 -14.46 -1.17
N PRO A 10 1.70 -13.51 -1.23
CA PRO A 10 1.44 -12.18 -1.77
C PRO A 10 0.81 -12.33 -3.16
N PRO A 11 -0.29 -11.62 -3.47
CA PRO A 11 -0.97 -11.80 -4.73
C PRO A 11 0.00 -11.54 -5.89
N ASP A 12 -0.11 -12.34 -6.94
CA ASP A 12 0.66 -12.10 -8.15
C ASP A 12 0.43 -10.66 -8.62
N PRO A 13 1.48 -9.94 -9.04
CA PRO A 13 1.35 -8.55 -9.43
C PRO A 13 0.27 -8.35 -10.49
N LEU A 14 -0.70 -7.48 -10.21
CA LEU A 14 -1.72 -7.09 -11.18
C LEU A 14 -1.17 -5.97 -12.05
N ARG A 15 -0.94 -6.28 -13.32
CA ARG A 15 -0.38 -5.36 -14.31
C ARG A 15 -1.51 -4.68 -15.07
N THR A 16 -1.43 -3.36 -15.18
CA THR A 16 -2.26 -2.54 -16.08
C THR A 16 -1.37 -1.95 -17.17
N GLY A 17 -1.93 -1.10 -18.05
CA GLY A 17 -1.15 -0.49 -19.13
C GLY A 17 0.01 0.41 -18.65
N ARG A 18 -0.05 0.93 -17.42
CA ARG A 18 1.01 1.80 -16.84
C ARG A 18 1.37 1.47 -15.40
N LEU A 19 0.40 1.02 -14.62
CA LEU A 19 0.57 0.72 -13.20
C LEU A 19 0.70 -0.77 -12.95
N VAL A 20 1.51 -1.11 -11.97
CA VAL A 20 1.58 -2.45 -11.38
C VAL A 20 1.11 -2.37 -9.93
N LEU A 21 0.09 -3.15 -9.58
CA LEU A 21 -0.28 -3.37 -8.18
C LEU A 21 0.41 -4.63 -7.69
N ARG A 22 1.26 -4.51 -6.66
CA ARG A 22 2.03 -5.64 -6.13
C ARG A 22 2.09 -5.60 -4.60
N ALA A 23 2.59 -6.68 -4.01
CA ALA A 23 3.00 -6.65 -2.62
C ALA A 23 4.14 -5.65 -2.40
N SER A 24 4.18 -5.08 -1.19
CA SER A 24 5.27 -4.19 -0.81
C SER A 24 6.57 -4.97 -0.62
N GLU A 25 7.67 -4.32 -0.97
CA GLU A 25 9.03 -4.83 -0.88
C GLU A 25 9.91 -3.88 -0.05
N ALA A 26 11.11 -4.34 0.34
CA ALA A 26 12.04 -3.54 1.12
C ALA A 26 12.42 -2.21 0.44
N ARG A 27 12.43 -2.18 -0.91
CA ARG A 27 12.70 -0.98 -1.71
C ARG A 27 11.67 0.14 -1.49
N ASP A 28 10.45 -0.20 -1.07
CA ASP A 28 9.36 0.78 -0.91
C ASP A 28 9.44 1.53 0.42
N ARG A 29 10.29 1.09 1.35
CA ARG A 29 10.33 1.62 2.72
C ARG A 29 10.56 3.12 2.77
N ALA A 30 11.51 3.62 1.97
CA ALA A 30 11.81 5.03 1.91
C ALA A 30 10.59 5.85 1.44
N ALA A 31 9.90 5.38 0.40
CA ALA A 31 8.71 6.02 -0.14
C ALA A 31 7.55 6.03 0.88
N PHE A 32 7.38 4.97 1.68
CA PHE A 32 6.39 4.96 2.77
C PHE A 32 6.70 6.00 3.86
N ILE A 33 7.96 6.14 4.23
CA ILE A 33 8.40 7.12 5.23
C ILE A 33 8.15 8.54 4.69
N GLU A 34 8.51 8.81 3.43
CA GLU A 34 8.27 10.11 2.80
C GLU A 34 6.77 10.42 2.68
N LEU A 35 5.96 9.44 2.28
CA LEU A 35 4.52 9.58 2.17
C LEU A 35 3.87 9.91 3.53
N PHE A 36 4.28 9.25 4.62
CA PHE A 36 3.74 9.50 5.95
C PHE A 36 4.33 10.73 6.66
N ALA A 37 5.50 11.21 6.21
CA ALA A 37 6.09 12.45 6.68
C ALA A 37 5.51 13.69 5.96
N SER A 38 4.91 13.49 4.78
CA SER A 38 4.34 14.59 3.98
C SER A 38 3.20 15.29 4.72
N PRO A 39 3.29 16.61 4.97
CA PRO A 39 2.19 17.39 5.55
C PRO A 39 0.94 17.40 4.67
N GLU A 40 1.13 17.41 3.34
CA GLU A 40 0.03 17.38 2.37
C GLU A 40 -0.76 16.08 2.50
N VAL A 41 -0.08 14.93 2.53
CA VAL A 41 -0.73 13.63 2.72
C VAL A 41 -1.32 13.54 4.12
N GLY A 42 -0.55 13.97 5.13
CA GLY A 42 -0.96 14.01 6.53
C GLY A 42 -2.27 14.75 6.75
N ALA A 43 -2.52 15.84 6.03
CA ALA A 43 -3.78 16.59 6.10
C ALA A 43 -5.03 15.73 5.79
N HIS A 44 -4.86 14.60 5.09
CA HIS A 44 -5.95 13.71 4.69
C HIS A 44 -6.03 12.40 5.49
N ILE A 45 -5.00 12.04 6.26
CA ILE A 45 -4.91 10.72 6.92
C ILE A 45 -4.68 10.76 8.44
N GLY A 46 -4.72 11.95 9.06
CA GLY A 46 -4.60 12.12 10.52
C GLY A 46 -3.35 12.87 11.00
N GLY A 47 -2.65 13.57 10.10
CA GLY A 47 -1.49 14.41 10.36
C GLY A 47 -0.17 13.78 9.88
N PRO A 48 0.83 14.61 9.49
CA PRO A 48 2.17 14.11 9.21
C PRO A 48 2.83 13.61 10.49
N ARG A 49 3.63 12.55 10.38
CA ARG A 49 4.47 12.08 11.50
C ARG A 49 5.94 12.48 11.29
N PRO A 50 6.69 12.75 12.37
CA PRO A 50 8.13 13.02 12.28
C PRO A 50 8.88 11.88 11.58
N ARG A 51 9.86 12.23 10.74
CA ARG A 51 10.62 11.27 9.94
C ARG A 51 11.40 10.27 10.79
N ASP A 52 11.96 10.71 11.92
CA ASP A 52 12.72 9.87 12.85
C ASP A 52 11.83 8.84 13.57
N GLU A 53 10.59 9.19 13.88
CA GLU A 53 9.59 8.24 14.39
C GLU A 53 9.26 7.19 13.33
N LEU A 54 9.04 7.62 12.10
CA LEU A 54 8.74 6.74 10.96
C LEU A 54 9.88 5.78 10.66
N GLU A 55 11.13 6.27 10.69
CA GLU A 55 12.32 5.45 10.49
C GLU A 55 12.49 4.36 11.56
N ARG A 56 11.92 4.52 12.75
CA ARG A 56 11.90 3.48 13.80
C ARG A 56 10.68 2.58 13.70
N ALA A 57 9.52 3.13 13.33
CA ALA A 57 8.24 2.43 13.35
C ALA A 57 7.94 1.64 12.07
N VAL A 58 8.43 2.09 10.91
CA VAL A 58 8.18 1.43 9.63
C VAL A 58 9.13 0.23 9.50
N PRO A 59 8.60 -1.00 9.39
CA PRO A 59 9.43 -2.20 9.22
C PRO A 59 10.20 -2.17 7.89
N GLU A 60 11.18 -3.05 7.75
CA GLU A 60 12.00 -3.16 6.53
C GLU A 60 11.13 -3.35 5.28
N VAL A 61 10.16 -4.26 5.35
CA VAL A 61 9.11 -4.42 4.33
C VAL A 61 7.81 -3.86 4.89
N PRO A 62 7.34 -2.70 4.39
CA PRO A 62 6.07 -2.11 4.81
C PRO A 62 4.89 -3.03 4.50
N GLY A 63 3.76 -2.84 5.19
CA GLY A 63 2.52 -3.49 4.78
C GLY A 63 2.49 -5.02 4.88
N ARG A 64 3.30 -5.65 5.75
CA ARG A 64 3.27 -7.11 6.04
C ARG A 64 1.91 -7.68 6.49
N ARG A 65 0.86 -6.87 6.61
CA ARG A 65 -0.50 -7.33 6.90
C ARG A 65 -1.21 -7.67 5.58
N PRO A 66 -1.97 -8.79 5.52
CA PRO A 66 -2.73 -9.16 4.34
C PRO A 66 -3.63 -8.00 3.86
N GLY A 67 -3.64 -7.77 2.55
CA GLY A 67 -4.52 -6.78 1.91
C GLY A 67 -3.95 -5.38 1.72
N LEU A 68 -2.64 -5.14 1.96
CA LEU A 68 -1.97 -3.93 1.47
C LEU A 68 -1.22 -4.21 0.18
N LEU A 69 -1.47 -3.40 -0.85
CA LEU A 69 -0.79 -3.39 -2.13
C LEU A 69 -0.10 -2.05 -2.34
N VAL A 70 1.03 -2.04 -3.02
CA VAL A 70 1.64 -0.81 -3.52
C VAL A 70 1.32 -0.62 -5.00
N ALA A 71 1.11 0.63 -5.39
CA ALA A 71 1.01 1.03 -6.77
C ALA A 71 2.41 1.45 -7.24
N GLU A 72 2.89 0.78 -8.27
CA GLU A 72 4.16 1.08 -8.93
C GLU A 72 3.91 1.67 -10.31
N LEU A 73 4.68 2.71 -10.66
CA LEU A 73 4.80 3.29 -11.98
C LEU A 73 6.29 3.34 -12.34
N ASP A 74 6.66 2.75 -13.48
CA ASP A 74 8.04 2.77 -14.00
C ASP A 74 9.11 2.35 -12.97
N GLY A 75 8.81 1.34 -12.14
CA GLY A 75 9.72 0.82 -11.12
C GLY A 75 9.69 1.58 -9.78
N ALA A 76 9.00 2.71 -9.70
CA ALA A 76 8.87 3.51 -8.48
C ALA A 76 7.52 3.28 -7.79
N MET A 77 7.54 3.08 -6.47
CA MET A 77 6.32 3.08 -5.66
C MET A 77 5.77 4.51 -5.58
N ILE A 78 4.51 4.68 -5.95
CA ILE A 78 3.82 5.98 -5.96
C ILE A 78 2.68 6.06 -4.95
N GLY A 79 2.34 4.96 -4.29
CA GLY A 79 1.26 4.92 -3.30
C GLY A 79 0.92 3.51 -2.84
N HIS A 80 -0.05 3.41 -1.93
CA HIS A 80 -0.57 2.12 -1.45
C HIS A 80 -2.09 2.09 -1.47
N ALA A 81 -2.65 0.91 -1.70
CA ALA A 81 -4.08 0.66 -1.76
C ALA A 81 -4.44 -0.58 -0.95
N ARG A 82 -5.68 -0.61 -0.44
CA ARG A 82 -6.26 -1.81 0.14
C ARG A 82 -7.47 -2.21 -0.69
N PRO A 83 -7.56 -3.46 -1.17
CA PRO A 83 -8.78 -3.96 -1.80
C PRO A 83 -9.95 -3.82 -0.83
N ALA A 84 -11.06 -3.30 -1.32
CA ALA A 84 -12.31 -3.30 -0.57
C ALA A 84 -12.78 -4.74 -0.36
N ARG A 85 -13.50 -5.01 0.73
CA ARG A 85 -14.18 -6.30 0.87
C ARG A 85 -15.30 -6.37 -0.17
N PRO A 86 -15.55 -7.55 -0.77
CA PRO A 86 -16.72 -7.73 -1.63
C PRO A 86 -18.00 -7.32 -0.89
N GLY A 87 -18.83 -6.49 -1.51
CA GLY A 87 -20.12 -6.01 -0.95
C GLY A 87 -20.07 -4.71 -0.14
N THR A 88 -18.89 -4.13 0.14
CA THR A 88 -18.81 -2.79 0.75
C THR A 88 -18.82 -1.71 -0.32
N SER A 89 -20.01 -1.36 -0.83
CA SER A 89 -20.16 -0.10 -1.58
C SER A 89 -19.99 1.06 -0.59
N ARG A 90 -18.94 1.86 -0.76
CA ARG A 90 -18.87 3.16 -0.08
C ARG A 90 -19.74 4.09 -0.89
N ALA A 91 -21.01 4.24 -0.50
CA ALA A 91 -21.89 5.26 -1.06
C ALA A 91 -21.17 6.61 -0.92
N GLY A 92 -20.68 7.15 -2.02
CA GLY A 92 -20.19 8.53 -2.09
C GLY A 92 -21.39 9.47 -2.10
N PRO A 93 -21.29 10.67 -1.53
CA PRO A 93 -22.36 11.65 -1.66
C PRO A 93 -22.52 12.01 -3.14
N SER A 94 -23.76 11.95 -3.62
CA SER A 94 -24.19 12.48 -4.92
C SER A 94 -24.10 14.00 -4.96
#